data_AF-V4SWK0-F1
#
_entry.id   AF-V4SWK0-F1
#
_cell.length_a   1.000
_cell.length_b   1.000
_cell.length_c   1.000
_cell.angle_alpha   90.00
_cell.angle_beta   90.00
_cell.angle_gamma   90.00
#
_symmetry.space_group_name_H-M   'P 1'
#
loop_
_entity.id
_entity.type
_entity.pdbx_description
1 polymer ?
#
loop_
_entity_poly.entity_id
_entity_poly.type
_entity_poly.pdbx_seq_one_letter_code
_entity_poly.pdbx_strand_id
1 'polypeptide(L)'
;IIEPIKSGIRDPKLGVGKQEEDDFFTAEENIQRRKLDIEVEDTEENAKKREVLAEREQKIQTEVKEIRKVFYCDLCNKQYKLAVEFEAHLSSYDHNHRKRFKEMREMHGTSSRDDRQKREQQRQEREMAKFAQMADAHKQQQEQKQRQQDQQQQDEESGSVSVPTAPGTTTALANQDQRKALKFGFSSKGGTSKNTTGSAAKKPKVAVASVFGDDSDEEQ
;
A
#
# COMPACT_ATOMS: atom_id res chain seq x y z
N ILE A 1 -19.35 -6.70 -63.88
CA ILE A 1 -20.58 -6.24 -64.58
C ILE A 1 -20.80 -4.80 -64.13
N ILE A 2 -21.05 -3.88 -65.05
CA ILE A 2 -21.27 -2.46 -64.70
C ILE A 2 -22.75 -2.32 -64.31
N GLU A 3 -23.04 -1.66 -63.19
CA GLU A 3 -24.43 -1.45 -62.75
C GLU A 3 -25.17 -0.54 -63.73
N PRO A 4 -26.46 -0.82 -64.04
CA PRO A 4 -27.22 -0.01 -64.98
C PRO A 4 -27.46 1.39 -64.42
N ILE A 5 -27.22 2.42 -65.25
CA ILE A 5 -27.39 3.83 -64.89
C ILE A 5 -28.83 4.06 -64.43
N LYS A 6 -28.99 4.50 -63.17
CA LYS A 6 -30.29 4.72 -62.54
C LYS A 6 -31.11 5.75 -63.34
N SER A 7 -32.18 5.31 -63.99
CA SER A 7 -33.11 6.19 -64.69
C SER A 7 -34.10 6.81 -63.69
N GLY A 8 -33.58 7.67 -62.80
CA GLY A 8 -34.39 8.49 -61.90
C GLY A 8 -35.25 9.52 -62.65
N ILE A 9 -35.95 10.36 -61.89
CA ILE A 9 -36.76 11.46 -62.45
C ILE A 9 -35.81 12.40 -63.24
N ARG A 10 -36.04 12.54 -64.55
CA ARG A 10 -35.18 13.33 -65.43
C ARG A 10 -35.76 14.71 -65.65
N ASP A 11 -35.13 15.71 -65.05
CA ASP A 11 -35.37 17.10 -65.43
C ASP A 11 -34.89 17.32 -66.87
N PRO A 12 -35.75 17.74 -67.81
CA PRO A 12 -35.39 17.88 -69.23
C PRO A 12 -34.40 19.02 -69.52
N LYS A 13 -33.91 19.70 -68.49
CA LYS A 13 -32.95 20.82 -68.52
C LYS A 13 -31.61 20.49 -67.86
N LEU A 14 -31.54 19.43 -67.04
CA LEU A 14 -30.33 19.03 -66.30
C LEU A 14 -29.83 17.66 -66.78
N GLY A 15 -28.51 17.50 -66.89
CA GLY A 15 -27.90 16.25 -67.33
C GLY A 15 -28.05 15.13 -66.30
N VAL A 16 -28.11 13.88 -66.78
CA VAL A 16 -28.04 12.69 -65.91
C VAL A 16 -26.76 12.76 -65.07
N GLY A 17 -26.88 12.54 -63.76
CA GLY A 17 -25.79 12.67 -62.80
C GLY A 17 -25.57 14.09 -62.25
N LYS A 18 -25.89 15.16 -63.01
CA LYS A 18 -25.71 16.53 -62.49
C LYS A 18 -26.60 16.83 -61.29
N GLN A 19 -27.84 16.32 -61.27
CA GLN A 19 -28.70 16.46 -60.11
C GLN A 19 -28.09 15.75 -58.88
N GLU A 20 -27.56 14.53 -59.03
CA GLU A 20 -26.94 13.78 -57.93
C GLU A 20 -25.64 14.47 -57.42
N GLU A 21 -24.92 15.18 -58.30
CA GLU A 21 -23.75 16.00 -57.95
C GLU A 21 -24.14 17.31 -57.24
N ASP A 22 -25.10 18.06 -57.79
CA ASP A 22 -25.65 19.28 -57.16
C ASP A 22 -26.25 18.95 -55.78
N ASP A 23 -27.02 17.85 -55.68
CA ASP A 23 -27.61 17.35 -54.43
C ASP A 23 -26.50 16.97 -53.43
N PHE A 24 -25.43 16.29 -53.86
CA PHE A 24 -24.32 15.90 -52.97
C PHE A 24 -23.56 17.11 -52.40
N PHE A 25 -23.36 18.16 -53.20
CA PHE A 25 -22.71 19.39 -52.73
C PHE A 25 -23.65 20.36 -52.00
N THR A 26 -24.96 20.30 -52.24
CA THR A 26 -25.96 21.10 -51.52
C THR A 26 -26.57 20.42 -50.29
N ALA A 27 -26.34 19.12 -50.12
CA ALA A 27 -26.76 18.37 -48.94
C ALA A 27 -26.28 19.01 -47.63
N GLU A 28 -27.19 19.14 -46.68
CA GLU A 28 -26.91 19.73 -45.37
C GLU A 28 -25.77 19.00 -44.63
N GLU A 29 -25.64 17.68 -44.82
CA GLU A 29 -24.55 16.87 -44.23
C GLU A 29 -23.14 17.21 -44.75
N ASN A 30 -23.04 17.89 -45.91
CA ASN A 30 -21.79 18.28 -46.55
C ASN A 30 -21.51 19.79 -46.36
N ILE A 31 -22.56 20.63 -46.40
CA ILE A 31 -22.45 22.07 -46.07
C ILE A 31 -22.19 22.29 -44.58
N GLN A 32 -22.86 21.54 -43.69
CA GLN A 32 -22.67 21.70 -42.25
C GLN A 32 -21.32 21.10 -41.83
N ARG A 33 -20.51 21.89 -41.12
CA ARG A 33 -19.33 21.41 -40.42
C ARG A 33 -19.77 20.27 -39.49
N ARG A 34 -19.10 19.11 -39.57
CA ARG A 34 -19.36 17.96 -38.68
C ARG A 34 -19.37 18.43 -37.23
N LYS A 35 -20.53 18.29 -36.58
CA LYS A 35 -20.77 18.64 -35.18
C LYS A 35 -19.84 17.81 -34.30
N LEU A 36 -19.22 18.45 -33.31
CA LEU A 36 -18.41 17.76 -32.31
C LEU A 36 -19.32 16.97 -31.36
N ASP A 37 -18.79 15.95 -30.67
CA ASP A 37 -19.53 15.17 -29.68
C ASP A 37 -20.11 16.01 -28.51
N ILE A 38 -19.64 17.25 -28.36
CA ILE A 38 -20.07 18.25 -27.37
C ILE A 38 -21.26 19.08 -27.90
N GLU A 39 -21.46 19.14 -29.22
CA GLU A 39 -22.50 19.90 -29.92
C GLU A 39 -23.70 19.02 -30.34
N VAL A 40 -23.53 17.69 -30.32
CA VAL A 40 -24.61 16.72 -30.48
C VAL A 40 -25.32 16.56 -29.14
N GLU A 41 -26.62 16.85 -29.11
CA GLU A 41 -27.42 16.84 -27.88
C GLU A 41 -27.32 15.52 -27.11
N ASP A 42 -27.17 15.65 -25.78
CA ASP A 42 -27.14 14.55 -24.80
C ASP A 42 -28.53 13.95 -24.57
N THR A 43 -29.15 13.49 -25.67
CA THR A 43 -30.27 12.56 -25.63
C THR A 43 -29.89 11.34 -24.78
N GLU A 44 -30.85 10.80 -24.02
CA GLU A 44 -30.57 9.70 -23.10
C GLU A 44 -29.93 8.48 -23.80
N GLU A 45 -30.25 8.26 -25.07
CA GLU A 45 -29.63 7.20 -25.86
C GLU A 45 -28.14 7.43 -26.11
N ASN A 46 -27.70 8.68 -26.34
CA ASN A 46 -26.30 9.00 -26.54
C ASN A 46 -25.50 8.87 -25.25
N ALA A 47 -26.09 9.22 -24.10
CA ALA A 47 -25.54 8.91 -22.78
C ALA A 47 -25.40 7.37 -22.59
N LYS A 48 -26.45 6.60 -22.84
CA LYS A 48 -26.44 5.12 -22.73
C LYS A 48 -25.43 4.47 -23.71
N LYS A 49 -25.28 5.00 -24.93
CA LYS A 49 -24.25 4.56 -25.90
C LYS A 49 -22.83 4.81 -25.35
N ARG A 50 -22.56 6.00 -24.79
CA ARG A 50 -21.26 6.33 -24.16
C ARG A 50 -20.98 5.45 -22.93
N GLU A 51 -21.97 5.19 -22.09
CA GLU A 51 -21.87 4.32 -20.91
C GLU A 51 -21.51 2.87 -21.31
N VAL A 52 -22.22 2.28 -22.27
CA VAL A 52 -21.93 0.93 -22.78
C VAL A 52 -20.54 0.83 -23.42
N LEU A 53 -20.08 1.88 -24.13
CA LEU A 53 -18.72 1.93 -24.66
C LEU A 53 -17.68 2.05 -23.54
N ALA A 54 -17.90 2.92 -22.55
CA ALA A 54 -17.01 3.07 -21.39
C ALA A 54 -16.93 1.78 -20.55
N GLU A 55 -18.04 1.08 -20.31
CA GLU A 55 -18.04 -0.25 -19.69
C GLU A 55 -17.20 -1.25 -20.50
N ARG A 56 -17.38 -1.29 -21.82
CA ARG A 56 -16.66 -2.20 -22.71
C ARG A 56 -15.17 -1.92 -22.70
N GLU A 57 -14.77 -0.65 -22.76
CA GLU A 57 -13.37 -0.23 -22.66
C GLU A 57 -12.78 -0.53 -21.28
N GLN A 58 -13.54 -0.34 -20.20
CA GLN A 58 -13.10 -0.73 -18.85
C GLN A 58 -12.85 -2.24 -18.74
N LYS A 59 -13.75 -3.07 -19.29
CA LYS A 59 -13.62 -4.55 -19.31
C LYS A 59 -12.39 -4.98 -20.11
N ILE A 60 -12.21 -4.44 -21.33
CA ILE A 60 -11.01 -4.67 -22.16
C ILE A 60 -9.75 -4.18 -21.42
N GLN A 61 -9.81 -3.04 -20.73
CA GLN A 61 -8.67 -2.55 -19.94
C GLN A 61 -8.34 -3.46 -18.75
N THR A 62 -9.32 -4.05 -18.07
CA THR A 62 -9.05 -5.03 -16.99
C THR A 62 -8.42 -6.30 -17.54
N GLU A 63 -8.97 -6.87 -18.62
CA GLU A 63 -8.41 -8.05 -19.30
C GLU A 63 -6.96 -7.80 -19.77
N VAL A 64 -6.72 -6.67 -20.44
CA VAL A 64 -5.37 -6.27 -20.89
C VAL A 64 -4.43 -6.02 -19.71
N LYS A 65 -4.91 -5.47 -18.59
CA LYS A 65 -4.11 -5.32 -17.35
C LYS A 65 -3.79 -6.67 -16.73
N GLU A 66 -4.65 -7.66 -16.81
CA GLU A 66 -4.42 -9.02 -16.28
C GLU A 66 -3.44 -9.81 -17.16
N ILE A 67 -3.64 -9.82 -18.48
CA ILE A 67 -2.69 -10.40 -19.44
C ILE A 67 -1.29 -9.80 -19.27
N ARG A 68 -1.20 -8.47 -19.08
CA ARG A 68 0.07 -7.77 -18.83
C ARG A 68 0.72 -8.05 -17.47
N LYS A 69 -0.01 -8.59 -16.48
CA LYS A 69 0.57 -9.08 -15.21
C LYS A 69 1.21 -10.46 -15.38
N VAL A 70 0.63 -11.33 -16.21
CA VAL A 70 1.15 -12.70 -16.45
C VAL A 70 2.57 -12.66 -17.04
N PHE A 71 2.87 -11.68 -17.90
CA PHE A 71 4.18 -11.48 -18.50
C PHE A 71 5.14 -10.58 -17.69
N TYR A 72 4.95 -10.48 -16.36
CA TYR A 72 5.81 -9.70 -15.46
C TYR A 72 6.65 -10.60 -14.54
N CYS A 73 7.91 -10.21 -14.30
CA CYS A 73 8.83 -10.93 -13.42
C CYS A 73 9.19 -10.09 -12.18
N ASP A 74 8.64 -10.45 -11.02
CA ASP A 74 8.91 -9.84 -9.71
C ASP A 74 10.39 -9.94 -9.26
N LEU A 75 11.15 -10.91 -9.78
CA LEU A 75 12.53 -11.15 -9.36
C LEU A 75 13.52 -10.19 -10.02
N CYS A 76 13.21 -9.81 -11.27
CA CYS A 76 14.08 -8.98 -12.11
C CYS A 76 13.46 -7.61 -12.45
N ASN A 77 12.22 -7.35 -12.02
CA ASN A 77 11.41 -6.17 -12.33
C ASN A 77 11.37 -5.86 -13.84
N LYS A 78 10.97 -6.88 -14.63
CA LYS A 78 10.90 -6.81 -16.10
C LYS A 78 9.51 -7.24 -16.58
N GLN A 79 8.92 -6.44 -17.46
CA GLN A 79 7.72 -6.79 -18.20
C GLN A 79 8.10 -7.21 -19.62
N TYR A 80 7.45 -8.27 -20.10
CA TYR A 80 7.64 -8.85 -21.43
C TYR A 80 6.39 -8.64 -22.27
N LYS A 81 6.55 -8.65 -23.61
CA LYS A 81 5.43 -8.43 -24.54
C LYS A 81 4.89 -9.74 -25.10
N LEU A 82 5.76 -10.75 -25.23
CA LEU A 82 5.44 -12.06 -25.79
C LEU A 82 5.69 -13.17 -24.76
N ALA A 83 4.84 -14.20 -24.76
CA ALA A 83 4.99 -15.36 -23.89
C ALA A 83 6.36 -16.04 -24.03
N VAL A 84 6.84 -16.19 -25.27
CA VAL A 84 8.14 -16.82 -25.58
C VAL A 84 9.32 -16.04 -24.98
N GLU A 85 9.27 -14.71 -24.94
CA GLU A 85 10.29 -13.88 -24.28
C GLU A 85 10.30 -14.11 -22.77
N PHE A 86 9.11 -14.26 -22.17
CA PHE A 86 8.94 -14.50 -20.75
C PHE A 86 9.45 -15.89 -20.34
N GLU A 87 9.10 -16.94 -21.10
CA GLU A 87 9.60 -18.31 -20.89
C GLU A 87 11.13 -18.40 -21.07
N ALA A 88 11.67 -17.72 -22.08
CA ALA A 88 13.12 -17.58 -22.27
C ALA A 88 13.78 -16.83 -21.09
N HIS A 89 13.10 -15.85 -20.48
CA HIS A 89 13.58 -15.20 -19.27
C HIS A 89 13.53 -16.12 -18.04
N LEU A 90 12.44 -16.87 -17.81
CA LEU A 90 12.32 -17.79 -16.66
C LEU A 90 13.39 -18.89 -16.68
N SER A 91 13.79 -19.34 -17.88
CA SER A 91 14.88 -20.30 -18.10
C SER A 91 16.28 -19.68 -18.08
N SER A 92 16.40 -18.34 -18.12
CA SER A 92 17.70 -17.65 -18.20
C SER A 92 18.55 -17.76 -16.92
N TYR A 93 19.87 -17.71 -17.09
CA TYR A 93 20.83 -17.86 -15.99
C TYR A 93 20.71 -16.78 -14.90
N ASP A 94 20.58 -15.48 -15.28
CA ASP A 94 20.39 -14.39 -14.31
C ASP A 94 19.11 -14.60 -13.50
N HIS A 95 18.00 -14.93 -14.15
CA HIS A 95 16.72 -15.20 -13.47
C HIS A 95 16.87 -16.35 -12.45
N ASN A 96 17.47 -17.47 -12.85
CA ASN A 96 17.65 -18.63 -11.99
C ASN A 96 18.55 -18.29 -10.78
N HIS A 97 19.60 -17.48 -10.98
CA HIS A 97 20.44 -16.99 -9.90
C HIS A 97 19.68 -16.04 -8.96
N ARG A 98 18.90 -15.10 -9.52
CA ARG A 98 18.03 -14.18 -8.78
C ARG A 98 17.05 -14.92 -7.88
N LYS A 99 16.43 -15.97 -8.43
CA LYS A 99 15.51 -16.87 -7.73
C LYS A 99 16.18 -17.55 -6.54
N ARG A 100 17.30 -18.25 -6.76
CA ARG A 100 18.07 -18.91 -5.69
C ARG A 100 18.54 -17.93 -4.61
N PHE A 101 18.96 -16.73 -5.00
CA PHE A 101 19.34 -15.69 -4.03
C PHE A 101 18.15 -15.17 -3.21
N LYS A 102 16.96 -15.03 -3.80
CA LYS A 102 15.74 -14.69 -3.05
C LYS A 102 15.38 -15.83 -2.08
N GLU A 103 15.29 -17.07 -2.55
CA GLU A 103 14.98 -18.25 -1.73
C GLU A 103 15.95 -18.40 -0.55
N MET A 104 17.26 -18.27 -0.79
CA MET A 104 18.29 -18.24 0.26
C MET A 104 18.08 -17.10 1.26
N ARG A 105 17.81 -15.88 0.77
CA ARG A 105 17.59 -14.70 1.62
C ARG A 105 16.29 -14.79 2.41
N GLU A 106 15.27 -15.45 1.87
CA GLU A 106 13.99 -15.68 2.52
C GLU A 106 14.18 -16.67 3.67
N MET A 107 14.74 -17.87 3.41
CA MET A 107 14.98 -18.89 4.44
C MET A 107 15.84 -18.42 5.61
N HIS A 108 16.87 -17.59 5.37
CA HIS A 108 17.71 -17.02 6.44
C HIS A 108 17.15 -15.72 7.03
N GLY A 109 16.29 -15.02 6.30
CA GLY A 109 15.77 -13.70 6.64
C GLY A 109 14.46 -13.72 7.41
N THR A 110 13.55 -14.67 7.11
CA THR A 110 12.27 -14.84 7.83
C THR A 110 12.52 -15.19 9.27
N SER A 111 13.15 -16.33 9.60
CA SER A 111 13.44 -16.72 11.00
C SER A 111 14.04 -15.58 11.83
N SER A 112 15.11 -14.94 11.37
CA SER A 112 15.79 -13.84 12.10
C SER A 112 14.91 -12.60 12.29
N ARG A 113 14.08 -12.26 11.30
CA ARG A 113 13.15 -11.13 11.37
C ARG A 113 11.90 -11.44 12.17
N ASP A 114 11.33 -12.63 12.00
CA ASP A 114 10.06 -13.04 12.57
C ASP A 114 10.21 -13.32 14.07
N ASP A 115 11.35 -13.90 14.51
CA ASP A 115 11.69 -13.98 15.94
C ASP A 115 11.83 -12.58 16.57
N ARG A 116 12.36 -11.60 15.83
CA ARG A 116 12.42 -10.21 16.28
C ARG A 116 11.02 -9.57 16.35
N GLN A 117 10.18 -9.73 15.31
CA GLN A 117 8.83 -9.18 15.29
C GLN A 117 7.93 -9.84 16.35
N LYS A 118 8.01 -11.16 16.54
CA LYS A 118 7.33 -11.92 17.60
C LYS A 118 7.74 -11.46 19.00
N ARG A 119 9.03 -11.18 19.22
CA ARG A 119 9.56 -10.60 20.48
C ARG A 119 9.06 -9.18 20.73
N GLU A 120 8.81 -8.41 19.68
CA GLU A 120 8.31 -7.03 19.74
C GLU A 120 6.78 -7.00 19.98
N GLN A 121 6.03 -7.83 19.26
CA GLN A 121 4.60 -8.09 19.50
C GLN A 121 4.36 -8.57 20.94
N GLN A 122 5.16 -9.51 21.46
CA GLN A 122 5.03 -9.98 22.85
C GLN A 122 5.34 -8.88 23.90
N ARG A 123 6.02 -7.78 23.54
CA ARG A 123 6.15 -6.60 24.43
C ARG A 123 4.88 -5.77 24.40
N GLN A 124 4.41 -5.44 23.19
CA GLN A 124 3.17 -4.67 22.98
C GLN A 124 1.97 -5.38 23.62
N GLU A 125 1.85 -6.69 23.46
CA GLU A 125 0.83 -7.54 24.09
C GLU A 125 0.87 -7.46 25.62
N ARG A 126 2.07 -7.52 26.23
CA ARG A 126 2.24 -7.39 27.69
C ARG A 126 1.91 -5.97 28.19
N GLU A 127 2.23 -4.96 27.40
CA GLU A 127 1.92 -3.55 27.71
C GLU A 127 0.42 -3.29 27.61
N MET A 128 -0.26 -3.81 26.57
CA MET A 128 -1.72 -3.78 26.43
C MET A 128 -2.43 -4.57 27.53
N ALA A 129 -1.97 -5.78 27.87
CA ALA A 129 -2.53 -6.58 28.95
C ALA A 129 -2.37 -5.90 30.33
N LYS A 130 -1.24 -5.24 30.58
CA LYS A 130 -1.01 -4.44 31.79
C LYS A 130 -1.93 -3.21 31.83
N PHE A 131 -2.15 -2.55 30.69
CA PHE A 131 -3.09 -1.42 30.59
C PHE A 131 -4.53 -1.86 30.84
N ALA A 132 -4.95 -3.00 30.28
CA ALA A 132 -6.27 -3.59 30.52
C ALA A 132 -6.50 -3.89 32.01
N GLN A 133 -5.57 -4.57 32.68
CA GLN A 133 -5.66 -4.82 34.13
C GLN A 133 -5.76 -3.53 34.96
N MET A 134 -5.07 -2.46 34.56
CA MET A 134 -5.17 -1.15 35.23
C MET A 134 -6.52 -0.47 35.00
N ALA A 135 -7.11 -0.61 33.80
CA ALA A 135 -8.45 -0.12 33.50
C ALA A 135 -9.54 -0.89 34.27
N ASP A 136 -9.45 -2.22 34.33
CA ASP A 136 -10.36 -3.08 35.09
C ASP A 136 -10.29 -2.76 36.60
N ALA A 137 -9.09 -2.59 37.16
CA ALA A 137 -8.91 -2.21 38.55
C ALA A 137 -9.51 -0.82 38.85
N HIS A 138 -9.34 0.16 37.94
CA HIS A 138 -9.97 1.47 38.07
C HIS A 138 -11.50 1.39 38.04
N LYS A 139 -12.07 0.60 37.11
CA LYS A 139 -13.52 0.36 37.02
C LYS A 139 -14.06 -0.27 38.33
N GLN A 140 -13.38 -1.29 38.85
CA GLN A 140 -13.78 -1.94 40.11
C GLN A 140 -13.76 -0.97 41.30
N GLN A 141 -12.77 -0.08 41.40
CA GLN A 141 -12.74 0.97 42.43
C GLN A 141 -13.88 2.00 42.26
N GLN A 142 -14.23 2.36 41.02
CA GLN A 142 -15.34 3.27 40.73
C GLN A 142 -16.69 2.67 41.13
N GLU A 143 -16.93 1.40 40.78
CA GLU A 143 -18.13 0.66 41.22
C GLU A 143 -18.16 0.43 42.74
N GLN A 144 -17.02 0.19 43.40
CA GLN A 144 -16.96 0.09 44.86
C GLN A 144 -17.35 1.40 45.56
N LYS A 145 -16.95 2.55 45.02
CA LYS A 145 -17.36 3.86 45.52
C LYS A 145 -18.86 4.10 45.36
N GLN A 146 -19.45 3.70 44.22
CA GLN A 146 -20.90 3.77 44.02
C GLN A 146 -21.63 2.89 45.05
N ARG A 147 -21.24 1.61 45.18
CA ARG A 147 -21.85 0.68 46.16
C ARG A 147 -21.74 1.18 47.61
N GLN A 148 -20.68 1.90 47.97
CA GLN A 148 -20.56 2.54 49.29
C GLN A 148 -21.50 3.73 49.47
N GLN A 149 -21.74 4.52 48.42
CA GLN A 149 -22.73 5.62 48.43
C GLN A 149 -24.18 5.11 48.47
N ASP A 150 -24.48 4.01 47.77
CA ASP A 150 -25.79 3.36 47.82
C ASP A 150 -26.08 2.78 49.22
N GLN A 151 -25.07 2.20 49.87
CA GLN A 151 -25.16 1.61 51.21
C GLN A 151 -25.33 2.67 52.29
N GLN A 152 -24.59 3.78 52.24
CA GLN A 152 -24.78 4.91 53.17
C GLN A 152 -26.16 5.58 53.05
N GLN A 153 -26.82 5.51 51.89
CA GLN A 153 -28.20 5.97 51.72
C GLN A 153 -29.25 5.01 52.31
N GLN A 154 -28.87 3.78 52.67
CA GLN A 154 -29.74 2.82 53.38
C GLN A 154 -29.54 2.90 54.90
N ASP A 155 -28.29 3.08 55.36
CA ASP A 155 -27.98 3.17 56.81
C ASP A 155 -28.61 4.42 57.47
N GLU A 156 -28.74 5.54 56.76
CA GLU A 156 -29.39 6.77 57.26
C GLU A 156 -30.91 6.63 57.50
N GLU A 157 -31.55 5.54 57.04
CA GLU A 157 -32.96 5.23 57.39
C GLU A 157 -33.08 4.39 58.68
N SER A 158 -31.99 3.80 59.21
CA SER A 158 -32.06 2.84 60.32
C SER A 158 -30.98 2.93 61.43
N GLY A 159 -31.02 4.00 62.21
CA GLY A 159 -31.25 3.84 63.65
C GLY A 159 -30.09 3.87 64.68
N SER A 160 -30.19 4.88 65.56
CA SER A 160 -29.92 4.83 67.01
C SER A 160 -28.47 4.88 67.56
N VAL A 161 -28.35 5.23 68.84
CA VAL A 161 -27.12 5.72 69.52
C VAL A 161 -26.56 4.70 70.51
N SER A 162 -25.23 4.52 70.55
CA SER A 162 -24.50 4.14 71.79
C SER A 162 -22.96 4.35 71.72
N VAL A 163 -22.37 4.65 72.88
CA VAL A 163 -20.96 5.02 73.21
C VAL A 163 -20.77 4.71 74.72
N PRO A 164 -19.58 4.41 75.31
CA PRO A 164 -18.16 4.45 74.85
C PRO A 164 -17.55 3.02 74.75
N THR A 165 -16.28 2.62 75.02
CA THR A 165 -15.09 3.18 75.72
C THR A 165 -13.78 2.47 75.31
N ALA A 166 -12.61 3.09 75.59
CA ALA A 166 -11.26 2.50 75.46
C ALA A 166 -10.72 1.97 76.82
N PRO A 167 -9.60 1.18 76.89
CA PRO A 167 -8.23 1.76 76.84
C PRO A 167 -7.14 0.84 76.23
N GLY A 168 -5.86 1.29 76.18
CA GLY A 168 -4.70 0.36 76.26
C GLY A 168 -3.44 0.56 75.38
N THR A 169 -2.51 1.43 75.80
CA THR A 169 -1.03 1.24 75.88
C THR A 169 -0.14 0.66 74.73
N THR A 170 0.95 1.41 74.46
CA THR A 170 2.38 0.99 74.25
C THR A 170 2.91 0.34 72.95
N THR A 171 3.67 1.14 72.20
CA THR A 171 5.05 0.91 71.65
C THR A 171 5.45 -0.37 70.89
N ALA A 172 5.98 -0.18 69.68
CA ALA A 172 7.26 -0.79 69.24
C ALA A 172 7.86 -0.03 68.03
N LEU A 173 9.20 0.00 67.92
CA LEU A 173 9.94 0.43 66.73
C LEU A 173 10.49 -0.82 65.99
N ALA A 174 10.43 -0.84 64.66
CA ALA A 174 11.09 -1.87 63.85
C ALA A 174 11.61 -1.29 62.53
N ASN A 175 12.94 -1.25 62.36
CA ASN A 175 13.58 -0.99 61.07
C ASN A 175 13.84 -2.31 60.34
N GLN A 176 13.55 -2.39 59.03
CA GLN A 176 14.40 -3.17 58.12
C GLN A 176 14.30 -2.71 56.66
N ASP A 177 15.37 -2.10 56.16
CA ASP A 177 15.60 -1.86 54.73
C ASP A 177 15.83 -3.22 54.02
N GLN A 178 15.08 -3.53 52.96
CA GLN A 178 15.39 -4.63 52.03
C GLN A 178 15.34 -4.16 50.57
N ARG A 179 16.25 -3.25 50.21
CA ARG A 179 16.53 -2.90 48.81
C ARG A 179 17.24 -4.06 48.11
N LYS A 180 16.45 -5.01 47.59
CA LYS A 180 16.96 -6.09 46.72
C LYS A 180 17.50 -5.50 45.41
N ALA A 181 18.78 -5.16 45.40
CA ALA A 181 19.49 -4.74 44.20
C ALA A 181 19.69 -5.93 43.26
N LEU A 182 18.81 -6.09 42.25
CA LEU A 182 19.01 -7.07 41.20
C LEU A 182 20.25 -6.69 40.38
N LYS A 183 21.34 -7.45 40.57
CA LYS A 183 22.66 -7.20 39.99
C LYS A 183 22.66 -7.50 38.48
N PHE A 184 22.33 -6.51 37.66
CA PHE A 184 22.33 -6.63 36.20
C PHE A 184 23.76 -6.62 35.64
N GLY A 185 24.39 -7.79 35.61
CA GLY A 185 25.78 -7.97 35.16
C GLY A 185 25.91 -8.08 33.64
N PHE A 186 26.26 -6.98 32.96
CA PHE A 186 26.72 -7.03 31.56
C PHE A 186 28.18 -7.52 31.52
N SER A 187 28.38 -8.80 31.24
CA SER A 187 29.72 -9.41 31.12
C SER A 187 30.37 -9.08 29.78
N SER A 188 31.07 -7.94 29.70
CA SER A 188 31.92 -7.58 28.56
C SER A 188 33.10 -8.55 28.43
N LYS A 189 33.06 -9.40 27.40
CA LYS A 189 34.10 -10.40 27.15
C LYS A 189 35.23 -9.79 26.31
N GLY A 190 36.32 -9.38 26.97
CA GLY A 190 37.62 -9.28 26.31
C GLY A 190 38.10 -10.65 25.81
N GLY A 191 39.04 -10.76 24.88
CA GLY A 191 39.87 -9.69 24.31
C GLY A 191 41.31 -10.19 24.16
N THR A 192 41.55 -11.04 23.15
CA THR A 192 42.83 -11.76 22.97
C THR A 192 43.43 -11.50 21.60
N SER A 193 44.40 -10.59 21.54
CA SER A 193 45.19 -10.32 20.33
C SER A 193 46.35 -11.32 20.18
N LYS A 194 46.70 -11.67 18.92
CA LYS A 194 48.08 -11.99 18.52
C LYS A 194 48.27 -11.80 17.01
N ASN A 195 49.48 -11.42 16.62
CA ASN A 195 49.82 -11.00 15.25
C ASN A 195 50.21 -12.18 14.34
N THR A 196 50.09 -11.98 13.02
CA THR A 196 51.19 -12.30 12.08
C THR A 196 51.28 -11.24 10.97
N THR A 197 52.49 -11.06 10.46
CA THR A 197 52.92 -10.05 9.47
C THR A 197 52.61 -10.44 8.02
N GLY A 198 52.40 -9.45 7.14
CA GLY A 198 52.34 -9.62 5.68
C GLY A 198 52.66 -8.30 4.94
N SER A 199 53.37 -8.37 3.81
CA SER A 199 54.08 -7.22 3.23
C SER A 199 53.37 -6.48 2.08
N ALA A 200 53.52 -5.15 2.10
CA ALA A 200 53.63 -4.20 0.99
C ALA A 200 53.01 -4.49 -0.40
N ALA A 201 52.13 -3.57 -0.84
CA ALA A 201 52.30 -2.84 -2.11
C ALA A 201 51.42 -1.57 -2.15
N LYS A 202 51.99 -0.41 -2.53
CA LYS A 202 51.20 0.80 -2.83
C LYS A 202 50.80 0.80 -4.31
N LYS A 203 49.55 1.17 -4.62
CA LYS A 203 49.13 1.61 -5.96
C LYS A 203 48.52 3.02 -5.85
N PRO A 204 48.90 3.99 -6.71
CA PRO A 204 48.29 5.31 -6.70
C PRO A 204 46.86 5.23 -7.27
N LYS A 205 45.96 6.06 -6.73
CA LYS A 205 44.67 6.33 -7.37
C LYS A 205 44.88 7.45 -8.39
N VAL A 206 44.65 7.17 -9.67
CA VAL A 206 44.44 8.23 -10.66
C VAL A 206 43.02 8.74 -10.49
N ALA A 207 42.86 10.03 -10.21
CA ALA A 207 41.56 10.69 -10.30
C ALA A 207 41.29 10.99 -11.78
N VAL A 208 40.27 10.35 -12.36
CA VAL A 208 39.80 10.68 -13.71
C VAL A 208 38.91 11.92 -13.58
N ALA A 209 39.27 13.00 -14.28
CA ALA A 209 38.47 14.22 -14.28
C ALA A 209 37.12 14.00 -14.98
N SER A 210 36.08 14.69 -14.51
CA SER A 210 34.78 14.67 -15.17
C SER A 210 34.85 15.44 -16.49
N VAL A 211 34.89 14.72 -17.61
CA VAL A 211 34.89 15.29 -18.96
C VAL A 211 33.62 14.84 -19.68
N PHE A 212 32.50 15.40 -19.24
CA PHE A 212 31.29 15.60 -20.03
C PHE A 212 30.75 16.98 -19.64
N GLY A 213 30.47 17.80 -20.66
CA GLY A 213 30.03 19.18 -20.47
C GLY A 213 28.56 19.26 -20.10
N ASP A 214 28.21 20.32 -19.38
CA ASP A 214 26.84 20.82 -19.33
C ASP A 214 26.64 21.67 -20.59
N ASP A 215 26.05 21.08 -21.61
CA ASP A 215 25.76 21.69 -22.91
C ASP A 215 24.31 21.31 -23.24
N SER A 216 23.39 22.26 -22.96
CA SER A 216 21.95 22.03 -22.91
C SER A 216 21.21 23.17 -23.62
N ASP A 217 21.56 23.37 -24.89
CA ASP A 217 20.96 24.35 -25.79
C ASP A 217 20.32 23.62 -26.98
N GLU A 218 19.00 23.53 -27.01
CA GLU A 218 18.24 23.25 -28.24
C GLU A 218 16.81 23.82 -28.13
N GLU A 219 16.38 24.57 -29.14
CA GLU A 219 15.05 25.20 -29.22
C GLU A 219 14.00 24.27 -29.83
N GLN A 220 12.81 24.17 -29.22
CA GLN A 220 11.48 24.11 -29.90
C GLN A 220 10.29 24.11 -28.93
#